data_AF-A0A524IAW1-F1
#
_entry.id   AF-A0A524IAW1-F1
#
_cell.length_a   1.000
_cell.length_b   1.000
_cell.length_c   1.000
_cell.angle_alpha   90.00
_cell.angle_beta   90.00
_cell.angle_gamma   90.00
#
_symmetry.space_group_name_H-M   'P 1'
#
loop_
_entity.id
_entity.type
_entity.pdbx_description
1 polymer ?
#
loop_
_entity_poly.entity_id
_entity_poly.type
_entity_poly.pdbx_seq_one_letter_code
_entity_poly.pdbx_strand_id
1 'polypeptide(L)'
;MSSSINLEIASRTSLIPIAKIAKDKLGLDPDTLELYGKYKAKISLSRMDALCDKPDGKLILVTAISPTKAGEGKTTTSIGLADGLNHIGAKTLVAIREPSLGPCFGMKGGACGGGYAQVAPMTDINLHFTGDFHAITAAHNLLAAMVANHIHWGHKPQIDPRRVTWGRVLDVNDRSLRFIVTGLGGKANGYAREGRFDITAASEVMAILCLASDLKDLERRLGNIKVGRTADKDMVFARDIKAEGSMTVLLKDAFNPNLVQTLENNPALVHGGPFGNIAHGCNSIVATKLALKLADYVVTEAGFGADLGAEKFFNIKCRKAGLTPACTVVVATVKALKLHGGAQEDTLGKEDLTALKQGIPNLVRHLENIKKFGVPAVVAINQFTHDTQAELDLLEWSCQELGVQMVLSNHWAKGGEGAAALAETVKKIADDGSSKFSPLY
;
A
#
# COMPACT_ATOMS: atom_id res chain seq x y z
N MET A 1 14.83 12.39 -14.82
CA MET A 1 15.30 11.42 -15.84
C MET A 1 14.70 10.02 -15.66
N SER A 2 14.45 9.51 -14.44
CA SER A 2 13.88 8.15 -14.27
C SER A 2 12.39 8.00 -14.65
N SER A 3 11.58 9.06 -14.60
CA SER A 3 10.16 8.98 -14.98
C SER A 3 9.95 8.77 -16.48
N SER A 4 10.79 9.38 -17.33
CA SER A 4 10.66 9.25 -18.78
C SER A 4 11.02 7.86 -19.28
N ILE A 5 12.09 7.24 -18.74
CA ILE A 5 12.47 5.87 -19.11
C ILE A 5 11.45 4.83 -18.63
N ASN A 6 10.88 5.01 -17.43
CA ASN A 6 9.82 4.11 -16.95
C ASN A 6 8.58 4.15 -17.84
N LEU A 7 8.15 5.35 -18.24
CA LEU A 7 7.02 5.54 -19.16
C LEU A 7 7.32 4.98 -20.56
N GLU A 8 8.55 5.15 -21.04
CA GLU A 8 8.98 4.60 -22.33
C GLU A 8 8.91 3.07 -22.31
N ILE A 9 9.47 2.41 -21.30
CA ILE A 9 9.37 0.94 -21.12
C ILE A 9 7.90 0.51 -21.08
N ALA A 10 7.08 1.16 -20.24
CA ALA A 10 5.67 0.82 -20.10
C ALA A 10 4.89 0.98 -21.42
N SER A 11 5.16 2.03 -22.20
CA SER A 11 4.50 2.29 -23.49
C SER A 11 4.83 1.27 -24.59
N ARG A 12 6.00 0.63 -24.51
CA ARG A 12 6.46 -0.37 -25.49
C ARG A 12 6.00 -1.79 -25.15
N THR A 13 5.44 -2.00 -23.96
CA THR A 13 5.02 -3.32 -23.48
C THR A 13 3.66 -3.69 -24.08
N SER A 14 3.55 -4.89 -24.65
CA SER A 14 2.27 -5.42 -25.10
C SER A 14 1.50 -6.02 -23.94
N LEU A 15 0.39 -5.38 -23.55
CA LEU A 15 -0.46 -5.86 -22.46
C LEU A 15 -1.48 -6.88 -22.97
N ILE A 16 -1.71 -7.92 -22.16
CA ILE A 16 -2.75 -8.92 -22.43
C ILE A 16 -4.09 -8.38 -21.93
N PRO A 17 -5.21 -8.55 -22.67
CA PRO A 17 -6.53 -8.20 -22.16
C PRO A 17 -6.80 -8.81 -20.79
N ILE A 18 -7.31 -8.01 -19.85
CA ILE A 18 -7.36 -8.40 -18.43
C ILE A 18 -8.29 -9.59 -18.17
N ALA A 19 -9.35 -9.73 -18.97
CA ALA A 19 -10.22 -10.90 -19.00
C ALA A 19 -9.45 -12.20 -19.27
N LYS A 20 -8.45 -12.16 -20.15
CA LYS A 20 -7.60 -13.31 -20.45
C LYS A 20 -6.67 -13.63 -19.28
N ILE A 21 -6.09 -12.63 -18.63
CA ILE A 21 -5.30 -12.83 -17.40
C ILE A 21 -6.15 -13.47 -16.29
N ALA A 22 -7.35 -12.97 -16.07
CA ALA A 22 -8.27 -13.50 -15.07
C ALA A 22 -8.63 -14.97 -15.34
N LYS A 23 -8.93 -15.33 -16.60
CA LYS A 23 -9.24 -16.71 -16.98
C LYS A 23 -8.02 -17.62 -16.89
N ASP A 24 -6.96 -17.28 -17.62
CA ASP A 24 -5.84 -18.20 -17.86
C ASP A 24 -4.92 -18.32 -16.65
N LYS A 25 -4.73 -17.23 -15.89
CA LYS A 25 -3.81 -17.22 -14.73
C LYS A 25 -4.53 -17.36 -13.38
N LEU A 26 -5.78 -16.90 -13.25
CA LEU A 26 -6.51 -16.93 -11.97
C LEU A 26 -7.67 -17.92 -11.93
N GLY A 27 -8.07 -18.50 -13.08
CA GLY A 27 -9.23 -19.38 -13.16
C GLY A 27 -10.55 -18.65 -12.87
N LEU A 28 -10.57 -17.33 -13.02
CA LEU A 28 -11.77 -16.51 -12.85
C LEU A 28 -12.53 -16.46 -14.16
N ASP A 29 -13.83 -16.70 -14.10
CA ASP A 29 -14.70 -16.51 -15.24
C ASP A 29 -14.81 -15.00 -15.59
N PRO A 30 -14.43 -14.60 -16.83
CA PRO A 30 -14.42 -13.21 -17.28
C PRO A 30 -15.74 -12.47 -17.18
N ASP A 31 -16.88 -13.16 -17.27
CA ASP A 31 -18.21 -12.53 -17.34
C ASP A 31 -18.65 -11.89 -16.02
N THR A 32 -17.86 -12.12 -14.95
CA THR A 32 -18.09 -11.52 -13.63
C THR A 32 -17.12 -10.40 -13.29
N LEU A 33 -16.25 -10.07 -14.23
CA LEU A 33 -15.36 -8.93 -14.10
C LEU A 33 -16.10 -7.68 -14.55
N GLU A 34 -15.99 -6.63 -13.75
CA GLU A 34 -16.42 -5.30 -14.17
C GLU A 34 -15.24 -4.64 -14.89
N LEU A 35 -15.26 -4.64 -16.23
CA LEU A 35 -14.16 -4.14 -17.04
C LEU A 35 -14.08 -2.61 -17.04
N TYR A 36 -12.88 -2.07 -16.81
CA TYR A 36 -12.53 -0.66 -16.95
C TYR A 36 -11.59 -0.49 -18.14
N GLY A 37 -12.17 -0.53 -19.34
CA GLY A 37 -11.43 -0.67 -20.58
C GLY A 37 -10.86 -2.09 -20.74
N LYS A 38 -9.79 -2.24 -21.53
CA LYS A 38 -9.27 -3.56 -21.92
C LYS A 38 -8.32 -4.21 -20.91
N TYR A 39 -7.65 -3.41 -20.09
CA TYR A 39 -6.49 -3.83 -19.29
C TYR A 39 -6.67 -3.71 -17.78
N LYS A 40 -7.88 -3.37 -17.31
CA LYS A 40 -8.22 -3.21 -15.89
C LYS A 40 -9.62 -3.77 -15.63
N ALA A 41 -9.83 -4.36 -14.46
CA ALA A 41 -11.15 -4.79 -14.04
C ALA A 41 -11.32 -4.69 -12.52
N LYS A 42 -12.55 -4.56 -12.04
CA LYS A 42 -12.89 -4.84 -10.64
C LYS A 42 -13.30 -6.31 -10.49
N ILE A 43 -12.86 -6.94 -9.40
CA ILE A 43 -13.29 -8.29 -9.02
C ILE A 43 -14.34 -8.18 -7.93
N SER A 44 -15.56 -8.63 -8.22
CA SER A 44 -16.65 -8.67 -7.24
C SER A 44 -16.31 -9.59 -6.06
N LEU A 45 -16.40 -9.04 -4.84
CA LEU A 45 -16.17 -9.81 -3.61
C LEU A 45 -17.22 -10.88 -3.32
N SER A 46 -18.36 -10.87 -4.02
CA SER A 46 -19.37 -11.95 -3.96
C SER A 46 -18.78 -13.33 -4.27
N ARG A 47 -17.64 -13.38 -4.97
CA ARG A 47 -16.89 -14.61 -5.25
C ARG A 47 -15.99 -15.09 -4.11
N MET A 48 -15.72 -14.27 -3.08
CA MET A 48 -14.94 -14.72 -1.92
C MET A 48 -15.60 -15.89 -1.20
N ASP A 49 -16.94 -15.91 -1.13
CA ASP A 49 -17.69 -16.99 -0.48
C ASP A 49 -17.45 -18.33 -1.19
N ALA A 50 -17.43 -18.35 -2.52
CA ALA A 50 -17.12 -19.56 -3.29
C ALA A 50 -15.65 -20.02 -3.16
N LEU A 51 -14.76 -19.14 -2.67
CA LEU A 51 -13.35 -19.43 -2.45
C LEU A 51 -13.00 -19.68 -0.97
N CYS A 52 -13.99 -19.63 -0.07
CA CYS A 52 -13.73 -19.67 1.37
C CYS A 52 -13.03 -20.97 1.82
N ASP A 53 -13.40 -22.10 1.21
CA ASP A 53 -12.87 -23.44 1.51
C ASP A 53 -11.48 -23.71 0.92
N LYS A 54 -10.99 -22.88 -0.01
CA LYS A 54 -9.64 -23.04 -0.55
C LYS A 54 -8.61 -22.66 0.51
N PRO A 55 -7.51 -23.41 0.68
CA PRO A 55 -6.44 -23.01 1.58
C PRO A 55 -5.83 -21.68 1.12
N ASP A 56 -5.41 -20.85 2.08
CA ASP A 56 -4.67 -19.62 1.76
C ASP A 56 -3.26 -19.97 1.27
N GLY A 57 -2.80 -19.27 0.25
CA GLY A 57 -1.41 -19.28 -0.19
C GLY A 57 -0.46 -18.68 0.85
N LYS A 58 0.83 -18.60 0.50
CA LYS A 58 1.89 -18.05 1.35
C LYS A 58 1.96 -16.54 1.23
N LEU A 59 1.77 -15.84 2.35
CA LEU A 59 1.84 -14.38 2.41
C LEU A 59 3.28 -13.90 2.62
N ILE A 60 3.79 -13.10 1.69
CA ILE A 60 5.13 -12.51 1.73
C ILE A 60 5.00 -11.00 1.91
N LEU A 61 5.59 -10.45 2.97
CA LEU A 61 5.67 -9.01 3.19
C LEU A 61 6.98 -8.47 2.62
N VAL A 62 6.91 -7.44 1.79
CA VAL A 62 8.05 -6.62 1.39
C VAL A 62 8.04 -5.32 2.19
N THR A 63 9.13 -5.06 2.89
CA THR A 63 9.40 -3.84 3.62
C THR A 63 10.80 -3.32 3.26
N ALA A 64 11.26 -2.27 3.91
CA ALA A 64 12.57 -1.69 3.63
C ALA A 64 13.25 -1.19 4.91
N ILE A 65 14.51 -0.82 4.77
CA ILE A 65 15.19 0.04 5.74
C ILE A 65 14.50 1.41 5.85
N SER A 66 14.96 2.23 6.80
CA SER A 66 14.41 3.58 6.98
C SER A 66 14.65 4.37 5.68
N PRO A 67 13.61 5.02 5.12
CA PRO A 67 13.71 5.61 3.79
C PRO A 67 14.67 6.79 3.77
N THR A 68 15.44 6.87 2.68
CA THR A 68 16.40 7.92 2.39
C THR A 68 16.02 8.65 1.11
N LYS A 69 16.66 9.79 0.83
CA LYS A 69 16.47 10.49 -0.44
C LYS A 69 17.02 9.72 -1.65
N ALA A 70 17.96 8.78 -1.43
CA ALA A 70 18.51 7.96 -2.49
C ALA A 70 17.50 6.96 -3.07
N GLY A 71 16.48 6.61 -2.27
CA GLY A 71 15.43 5.67 -2.62
C GLY A 71 15.90 4.21 -2.58
N GLU A 72 15.08 3.37 -1.94
CA GLU A 72 15.41 1.96 -1.70
C GLU A 72 14.85 1.04 -2.78
N GLY A 73 13.79 1.46 -3.49
CA GLY A 73 13.15 0.61 -4.50
C GLY A 73 12.26 -0.50 -3.92
N LYS A 74 11.55 -0.24 -2.81
CA LYS A 74 10.67 -1.25 -2.20
C LYS A 74 9.61 -1.79 -3.18
N THR A 75 8.87 -0.90 -3.84
CA THR A 75 7.78 -1.32 -4.74
C THR A 75 8.28 -1.97 -6.02
N THR A 76 9.45 -1.56 -6.52
CA THR A 76 10.13 -2.31 -7.58
C THR A 76 10.46 -3.72 -7.14
N THR A 77 10.94 -3.93 -5.91
CA THR A 77 11.20 -5.28 -5.38
C THR A 77 9.91 -6.07 -5.18
N SER A 78 8.82 -5.46 -4.71
CA SER A 78 7.52 -6.14 -4.58
C SER A 78 7.04 -6.73 -5.91
N ILE A 79 7.12 -5.93 -6.98
CA ILE A 79 6.69 -6.33 -8.32
C ILE A 79 7.70 -7.33 -8.92
N GLY A 80 8.99 -7.01 -8.85
CA GLY A 80 10.06 -7.86 -9.36
C GLY A 80 10.11 -9.23 -8.70
N LEU A 81 9.87 -9.31 -7.39
CA LEU A 81 9.76 -10.59 -6.67
C LEU A 81 8.57 -11.42 -7.17
N ALA A 82 7.41 -10.79 -7.39
CA ALA A 82 6.26 -11.50 -7.92
C ALA A 82 6.48 -11.99 -9.35
N ASP A 83 7.14 -11.19 -10.19
CA ASP A 83 7.57 -11.61 -11.52
C ASP A 83 8.61 -12.75 -11.43
N GLY A 84 9.60 -12.64 -10.54
CA GLY A 84 10.61 -13.69 -10.31
C GLY A 84 10.01 -15.00 -9.81
N LEU A 85 9.02 -14.95 -8.92
CA LEU A 85 8.31 -16.15 -8.46
C LEU A 85 7.54 -16.81 -9.60
N ASN A 86 6.85 -16.03 -10.45
CA ASN A 86 6.19 -16.58 -11.64
C ASN A 86 7.21 -17.12 -12.66
N HIS A 87 8.37 -16.47 -12.82
CA HIS A 87 9.46 -16.89 -13.70
C HIS A 87 9.99 -18.28 -13.31
N ILE A 88 10.09 -18.59 -12.02
CA ILE A 88 10.48 -19.91 -11.52
C ILE A 88 9.28 -20.90 -11.42
N GLY A 89 8.13 -20.56 -11.98
CA GLY A 89 6.95 -21.43 -12.06
C GLY A 89 6.03 -21.42 -10.83
N ALA A 90 6.22 -20.51 -9.88
CA ALA A 90 5.36 -20.38 -8.70
C ALA A 90 4.21 -19.39 -8.97
N LYS A 91 2.96 -19.89 -8.96
CA LYS A 91 1.76 -19.08 -9.23
C LYS A 91 1.64 -17.96 -8.19
N THR A 92 1.90 -16.72 -8.60
CA THR A 92 2.06 -15.59 -7.68
C THR A 92 1.26 -14.37 -8.07
N LEU A 93 0.67 -13.71 -7.07
CA LEU A 93 -0.01 -12.43 -7.18
C LEU A 93 0.76 -11.37 -6.38
N VAL A 94 0.84 -10.15 -6.92
CA VAL A 94 1.29 -8.98 -6.15
C VAL A 94 0.09 -8.13 -5.75
N ALA A 95 0.04 -7.67 -4.50
CA ALA A 95 -1.00 -6.80 -3.97
C ALA A 95 -0.37 -5.50 -3.44
N ILE A 96 -0.65 -4.37 -4.10
CA ILE A 96 -0.06 -3.06 -3.78
C ILE A 96 -1.13 -1.98 -3.59
N ARG A 97 -0.67 -0.80 -3.18
CA ARG A 97 -1.51 0.37 -2.94
C ARG A 97 -1.72 1.15 -4.22
N GLU A 98 -2.90 1.75 -4.35
CA GLU A 98 -3.16 2.79 -5.33
C GLU A 98 -2.45 4.09 -4.89
N PRO A 99 -1.71 4.77 -5.78
CA PRO A 99 -1.14 6.08 -5.48
C PRO A 99 -2.22 7.18 -5.44
N SER A 100 -2.01 8.16 -4.57
CA SER A 100 -2.77 9.42 -4.61
C SER A 100 -2.44 10.21 -5.89
N LEU A 101 -3.45 10.84 -6.48
CA LEU A 101 -3.36 11.64 -7.69
C LEU A 101 -2.58 12.93 -7.49
N GLY A 102 -2.79 13.61 -6.35
CA GLY A 102 -2.18 14.92 -6.06
C GLY A 102 -0.65 14.95 -6.24
N PRO A 103 0.12 14.03 -5.64
CA PRO A 103 1.57 13.92 -5.81
C PRO A 103 2.07 13.75 -7.25
N CYS A 104 1.26 13.18 -8.16
CA CYS A 104 1.64 12.97 -9.57
C CYS A 104 1.81 14.30 -10.32
N PHE A 105 1.14 15.37 -9.87
CA PHE A 105 1.29 16.73 -10.40
C PHE A 105 2.31 17.57 -9.59
N GLY A 106 3.00 16.95 -8.63
CA GLY A 106 4.06 17.56 -7.84
C GLY A 106 5.43 16.99 -8.19
N MET A 107 6.23 16.64 -7.17
CA MET A 107 7.59 16.13 -7.35
C MET A 107 7.70 14.59 -7.34
N LYS A 108 6.65 13.87 -6.95
CA LYS A 108 6.76 12.42 -6.69
C LYS A 108 6.34 11.61 -7.91
N GLY A 109 7.29 10.89 -8.51
CA GLY A 109 7.03 9.89 -9.55
C GLY A 109 6.21 8.70 -9.03
N GLY A 110 5.50 8.02 -9.95
CA GLY A 110 4.43 7.06 -9.66
C GLY A 110 4.81 5.87 -8.77
N ALA A 111 3.82 5.32 -8.05
CA ALA A 111 3.97 4.19 -7.12
C ALA A 111 3.82 2.80 -7.79
N CYS A 112 3.98 2.72 -9.11
CA CYS A 112 3.73 1.51 -9.90
C CYS A 112 5.00 0.67 -10.14
N GLY A 113 6.07 0.87 -9.35
CA GLY A 113 7.38 0.26 -9.59
C GLY A 113 8.29 1.11 -10.47
N GLY A 114 9.16 0.47 -11.24
CA GLY A 114 10.16 1.12 -12.09
C GLY A 114 11.02 0.13 -12.88
N GLY A 115 11.61 0.59 -13.98
CA GLY A 115 12.38 -0.25 -14.89
C GLY A 115 11.51 -1.33 -15.52
N TYR A 116 11.98 -2.57 -15.58
CA TYR A 116 11.20 -3.71 -16.08
C TYR A 116 10.26 -4.32 -15.02
N ALA A 117 10.34 -3.88 -13.76
CA ALA A 117 9.45 -4.31 -12.69
C ALA A 117 8.38 -3.22 -12.42
N GLN A 118 7.34 -3.19 -13.26
CA GLN A 118 6.22 -2.25 -13.14
C GLN A 118 4.86 -2.94 -13.21
N VAL A 119 3.85 -2.31 -12.60
CA VAL A 119 2.43 -2.62 -12.84
C VAL A 119 1.89 -1.66 -13.90
N ALA A 120 1.07 -2.18 -14.80
CA ALA A 120 0.51 -1.48 -15.94
C ALA A 120 -1.02 -1.70 -16.04
N PRO A 121 -1.77 -0.74 -16.62
CA PRO A 121 -1.31 0.50 -17.25
C PRO A 121 -0.98 1.63 -16.25
N MET A 122 0.28 2.10 -16.27
CA MET A 122 0.83 3.05 -15.29
C MET A 122 0.10 4.40 -15.29
N THR A 123 -0.23 4.93 -16.46
CA THR A 123 -0.93 6.23 -16.58
C THR A 123 -2.28 6.20 -15.88
N ASP A 124 -3.05 5.14 -16.07
CA ASP A 124 -4.38 5.02 -15.46
C ASP A 124 -4.25 4.91 -13.94
N ILE A 125 -3.32 4.07 -13.45
CA ILE A 125 -3.09 3.85 -12.01
C ILE A 125 -2.66 5.14 -11.30
N ASN A 126 -1.87 6.00 -11.94
CA ASN A 126 -1.42 7.26 -11.36
C ASN A 126 -2.46 8.40 -11.45
N LEU A 127 -3.55 8.22 -12.20
CA LEU A 127 -4.57 9.24 -12.40
C LEU A 127 -5.88 8.83 -11.72
N HIS A 128 -6.94 8.59 -12.48
CA HIS A 128 -8.26 8.30 -11.94
C HIS A 128 -8.50 6.81 -11.68
N PHE A 129 -7.63 5.96 -12.25
CA PHE A 129 -7.71 4.50 -12.20
C PHE A 129 -9.12 3.96 -12.42
N THR A 130 -9.75 3.42 -11.38
CA THR A 130 -11.12 2.90 -11.37
C THR A 130 -12.10 3.78 -10.59
N GLY A 131 -11.63 4.93 -10.09
CA GLY A 131 -12.44 5.91 -9.35
C GLY A 131 -12.50 5.72 -7.84
N ASP A 132 -11.69 4.83 -7.27
CA ASP A 132 -11.78 4.46 -5.84
C ASP A 132 -11.49 5.67 -4.93
N PHE A 133 -10.46 6.45 -5.23
CA PHE A 133 -10.15 7.69 -4.51
C PHE A 133 -11.25 8.75 -4.65
N HIS A 134 -11.95 8.80 -5.79
CA HIS A 134 -13.08 9.71 -5.98
C HIS A 134 -14.26 9.30 -5.10
N ALA A 135 -14.56 8.00 -5.04
CA ALA A 135 -15.60 7.46 -4.16
C ALA A 135 -15.29 7.73 -2.67
N ILE A 136 -14.03 7.57 -2.25
CA ILE A 136 -13.57 7.89 -0.89
C ILE A 136 -13.71 9.39 -0.59
N THR A 137 -13.34 10.25 -1.55
CA THR A 137 -13.51 11.69 -1.46
C THR A 137 -14.98 12.07 -1.30
N ALA A 138 -15.85 11.48 -2.11
CA ALA A 138 -17.30 11.70 -2.06
C ALA A 138 -17.90 11.25 -0.73
N ALA A 139 -17.57 10.04 -0.26
CA ALA A 139 -18.07 9.51 1.01
C ALA A 139 -17.61 10.37 2.22
N HIS A 140 -16.34 10.78 2.24
CA HIS A 140 -15.81 11.65 3.29
C HIS A 140 -16.52 13.02 3.31
N ASN A 141 -16.67 13.64 2.14
CA ASN A 141 -17.26 14.97 2.02
C ASN A 141 -18.78 14.96 2.20
N LEU A 142 -19.46 13.84 1.88
CA LEU A 142 -20.86 13.63 2.26
C LEU A 142 -21.01 13.68 3.78
N LEU A 143 -20.18 12.96 4.54
CA LEU A 143 -20.22 13.00 6.01
C LEU A 143 -20.00 14.44 6.53
N ALA A 144 -19.04 15.16 5.96
CA ALA A 144 -18.79 16.56 6.33
C ALA A 144 -19.99 17.48 6.04
N ALA A 145 -20.68 17.26 4.91
CA ALA A 145 -21.90 17.99 4.54
C ALA A 145 -23.07 17.64 5.48
N MET A 146 -23.26 16.36 5.81
CA MET A 146 -24.29 15.91 6.73
C MET A 146 -24.09 16.47 8.13
N VAL A 147 -22.85 16.54 8.64
CA VAL A 147 -22.54 17.19 9.93
C VAL A 147 -22.95 18.66 9.92
N ALA A 148 -22.58 19.41 8.87
CA ALA A 148 -22.94 20.83 8.76
C ALA A 148 -24.46 21.03 8.66
N ASN A 149 -25.15 20.20 7.89
CA ASN A 149 -26.60 20.24 7.74
C ASN A 149 -27.33 19.88 9.04
N HIS A 150 -26.85 18.87 9.77
CA HIS A 150 -27.39 18.46 11.06
C HIS A 150 -27.31 19.58 12.10
N ILE A 151 -26.20 20.31 12.13
CA ILE A 151 -26.03 21.52 12.95
C ILE A 151 -26.98 22.63 12.50
N HIS A 152 -27.07 22.89 11.19
CA HIS A 152 -27.90 23.97 10.64
C HIS A 152 -29.38 23.82 11.04
N TRP A 153 -29.93 22.62 10.95
CA TRP A 153 -31.32 22.33 11.32
C TRP A 153 -31.52 22.09 12.83
N GLY A 154 -30.46 22.15 13.64
CA GLY A 154 -30.56 21.98 15.09
C GLY A 154 -31.09 20.59 15.48
N HIS A 155 -30.68 19.55 14.77
CA HIS A 155 -31.09 18.18 15.09
C HIS A 155 -30.36 17.65 16.34
N LYS A 156 -30.94 16.63 17.00
CA LYS A 156 -30.30 15.93 18.11
C LYS A 156 -29.53 14.69 17.61
N PRO A 157 -28.36 14.35 18.20
CA PRO A 157 -27.65 15.11 19.24
C PRO A 157 -27.09 16.44 18.70
N GLN A 158 -27.09 17.48 19.54
CA GLN A 158 -26.59 18.81 19.16
C GLN A 158 -25.05 18.80 19.16
N ILE A 159 -24.43 19.00 18.00
CA ILE A 159 -22.97 19.05 17.87
C ILE A 159 -22.51 20.49 18.10
N ASP A 160 -21.54 20.71 19.00
CA ASP A 160 -20.90 22.01 19.17
C ASP A 160 -20.05 22.31 17.91
N PRO A 161 -20.34 23.37 17.13
CA PRO A 161 -19.64 23.66 15.87
C PRO A 161 -18.13 23.84 16.04
N ARG A 162 -17.68 24.24 17.23
CA ARG A 162 -16.25 24.44 17.58
C ARG A 162 -15.54 23.12 17.90
N ARG A 163 -16.29 22.04 18.13
CA ARG A 163 -15.79 20.72 18.51
C ARG A 163 -15.98 19.68 17.40
N VAL A 164 -16.31 20.12 16.19
CA VAL A 164 -16.31 19.26 15.01
C VAL A 164 -14.87 18.86 14.69
N THR A 165 -14.57 17.56 14.74
CA THR A 165 -13.24 17.02 14.44
C THR A 165 -13.10 16.60 12.98
N TRP A 166 -14.23 16.39 12.29
CA TRP A 166 -14.29 15.96 10.91
C TRP A 166 -14.07 17.13 9.93
N GLY A 167 -13.02 17.02 9.12
CA GLY A 167 -12.66 17.98 8.08
C GLY A 167 -13.35 17.67 6.75
N ARG A 168 -12.73 18.13 5.67
CA ARG A 168 -13.02 17.72 4.29
C ARG A 168 -11.76 17.12 3.66
N VAL A 169 -11.90 16.52 2.49
CA VAL A 169 -10.74 16.03 1.73
C VAL A 169 -10.82 16.37 0.26
N LEU A 170 -9.64 16.46 -0.37
CA LEU A 170 -9.48 16.59 -1.81
C LEU A 170 -8.15 15.96 -2.22
N ASP A 171 -8.12 15.18 -3.30
CA ASP A 171 -6.91 14.46 -3.73
C ASP A 171 -5.97 15.32 -4.60
N VAL A 172 -5.63 16.51 -4.11
CA VAL A 172 -4.71 17.45 -4.75
C VAL A 172 -3.76 18.04 -3.71
N ASN A 173 -2.58 18.48 -4.16
CA ASN A 173 -1.61 19.13 -3.28
C ASN A 173 -1.92 20.63 -3.13
N ASP A 174 -2.94 20.97 -2.33
CA ASP A 174 -3.32 22.36 -2.07
C ASP A 174 -3.06 22.76 -0.60
N ARG A 175 -2.04 23.59 -0.39
CA ARG A 175 -1.69 24.09 0.95
C ARG A 175 -2.65 25.17 1.47
N SER A 176 -3.37 25.86 0.59
CA SER A 176 -4.25 26.97 0.96
C SER A 176 -5.49 26.50 1.72
N LEU A 177 -5.89 25.24 1.53
CA LEU A 177 -7.04 24.63 2.18
C LEU A 177 -6.76 24.01 3.56
N ARG A 178 -5.52 24.08 4.07
CA ARG A 178 -5.14 23.51 5.37
C ARG A 178 -5.95 24.10 6.54
N PHE A 179 -6.24 25.40 6.48
CA PHE A 179 -7.03 26.10 7.47
C PHE A 179 -7.96 27.08 6.76
N ILE A 180 -9.27 26.93 6.98
CA ILE A 180 -10.29 27.74 6.34
C ILE A 180 -11.39 28.10 7.34
N VAL A 181 -12.24 29.05 6.97
CA VAL A 181 -13.53 29.31 7.63
C VAL A 181 -14.65 28.94 6.67
N THR A 182 -15.62 28.15 7.15
CA THR A 182 -16.80 27.71 6.37
C THR A 182 -18.08 28.25 7.00
N GLY A 183 -19.20 28.26 6.26
CA GLY A 183 -20.50 28.71 6.78
C GLY A 183 -20.63 30.23 6.90
N LEU A 184 -19.94 30.98 6.03
CA LEU A 184 -20.05 32.44 5.92
C LEU A 184 -21.24 32.84 5.04
N GLY A 185 -21.56 34.13 4.98
CA GLY A 185 -22.60 34.67 4.09
C GLY A 185 -24.01 34.69 4.69
N GLY A 186 -24.15 34.70 6.02
CA GLY A 186 -25.44 34.86 6.71
C GLY A 186 -26.18 33.55 7.01
N LYS A 187 -27.32 33.66 7.69
CA LYS A 187 -28.04 32.53 8.32
C LYS A 187 -28.39 31.38 7.37
N ALA A 188 -28.72 31.68 6.11
CA ALA A 188 -29.09 30.67 5.11
C ALA A 188 -27.92 29.74 4.72
N ASN A 189 -26.68 30.14 4.99
CA ASN A 189 -25.46 29.47 4.52
C ASN A 189 -24.74 28.64 5.61
N GLY A 190 -25.40 28.43 6.76
CA GLY A 190 -24.87 27.65 7.87
C GLY A 190 -24.23 28.50 8.99
N TYR A 191 -23.52 27.83 9.90
CA TYR A 191 -22.81 28.47 11.00
C TYR A 191 -21.32 28.61 10.69
N ALA A 192 -20.79 29.81 10.88
CA ALA A 192 -19.38 30.11 10.72
C ALA A 192 -18.53 29.22 11.66
N ARG A 193 -17.57 28.48 11.10
CA ARG A 193 -16.61 27.67 11.87
C ARG A 193 -15.29 27.47 11.15
N GLU A 194 -14.25 27.24 11.93
CA GLU A 194 -12.97 26.74 11.42
C GLU A 194 -13.14 25.35 10.79
N GLY A 195 -12.42 25.13 9.70
CA GLY A 195 -12.37 23.88 8.98
C GLY A 195 -10.99 23.64 8.37
N ARG A 196 -10.81 22.45 7.81
CA ARG A 196 -9.58 22.06 7.11
C ARG A 196 -9.89 21.10 5.98
N PHE A 197 -8.99 21.03 5.02
CA PHE A 197 -8.90 19.93 4.08
C PHE A 197 -7.63 19.11 4.34
N ASP A 198 -7.78 17.80 4.28
CA ASP A 198 -6.68 16.84 4.21
C ASP A 198 -6.63 16.23 2.79
N ILE A 199 -5.51 15.63 2.40
CA ILE A 199 -5.46 14.88 1.13
C ILE A 199 -6.27 13.58 1.26
N THR A 200 -6.94 13.11 0.20
CA THR A 200 -7.87 11.97 0.30
C THR A 200 -7.25 10.70 0.90
N ALA A 201 -5.99 10.39 0.59
CA ALA A 201 -5.26 9.26 1.18
C ALA A 201 -5.12 9.33 2.72
N ALA A 202 -5.25 10.52 3.31
CA ALA A 202 -5.20 10.75 4.76
C ALA A 202 -6.56 10.57 5.46
N SER A 203 -7.64 10.40 4.68
CA SER A 203 -8.99 10.20 5.20
C SER A 203 -9.09 8.94 6.08
N GLU A 204 -9.81 9.03 7.21
CA GLU A 204 -10.17 7.84 7.99
C GLU A 204 -11.01 6.85 7.16
N VAL A 205 -11.79 7.34 6.19
CA VAL A 205 -12.54 6.50 5.24
C VAL A 205 -11.60 5.61 4.43
N MET A 206 -10.42 6.11 4.01
CA MET A 206 -9.40 5.31 3.32
C MET A 206 -8.86 4.19 4.23
N ALA A 207 -8.57 4.52 5.49
CA ALA A 207 -8.10 3.53 6.46
C ALA A 207 -9.18 2.47 6.77
N ILE A 208 -10.45 2.89 6.86
CA ILE A 208 -11.60 2.01 7.07
C ILE A 208 -11.79 1.07 5.88
N LEU A 209 -11.78 1.59 4.64
CA LEU A 209 -11.87 0.77 3.42
C LEU A 209 -10.76 -0.28 3.36
N CYS A 210 -9.53 0.10 3.74
CA CYS A 210 -8.42 -0.83 3.73
C CYS A 210 -8.48 -1.89 4.84
N LEU A 211 -9.23 -1.65 5.93
CA LEU A 211 -9.31 -2.54 7.09
C LEU A 211 -10.64 -3.28 7.24
N ALA A 212 -11.61 -3.04 6.36
CA ALA A 212 -12.89 -3.75 6.37
C ALA A 212 -12.74 -5.13 5.72
N SER A 213 -13.45 -6.13 6.25
CA SER A 213 -13.50 -7.49 5.70
C SER A 213 -14.55 -7.67 4.61
N ASP A 214 -15.63 -6.91 4.69
CA ASP A 214 -16.82 -6.99 3.85
C ASP A 214 -17.61 -5.66 3.97
N LEU A 215 -18.68 -5.49 3.19
CA LEU A 215 -19.49 -4.26 3.20
C LEU A 215 -20.21 -4.01 4.53
N LYS A 216 -20.58 -5.06 5.30
CA LYS A 216 -21.21 -4.89 6.61
C LYS A 216 -20.18 -4.39 7.63
N ASP A 217 -18.97 -4.93 7.60
CA ASP A 217 -17.85 -4.44 8.42
C ASP A 217 -17.46 -3.01 8.03
N LEU A 218 -17.49 -2.68 6.74
CA LEU A 218 -17.28 -1.33 6.22
C LEU A 218 -18.31 -0.35 6.83
N GLU A 219 -19.60 -0.62 6.66
CA GLU A 219 -20.69 0.22 7.17
C GLU A 219 -20.59 0.43 8.69
N ARG A 220 -20.37 -0.67 9.43
CA ARG A 220 -20.18 -0.61 10.88
C ARG A 220 -19.03 0.29 11.27
N ARG A 221 -17.90 0.25 10.56
CA ARG A 221 -16.73 1.10 10.85
C ARG A 221 -16.97 2.55 10.48
N LEU A 222 -17.64 2.82 9.36
CA LEU A 222 -18.06 4.16 8.98
C LEU A 222 -18.98 4.76 10.04
N GLY A 223 -19.94 3.99 10.55
CA GLY A 223 -20.82 4.40 11.66
C GLY A 223 -20.09 4.63 12.99
N ASN A 224 -18.85 4.16 13.15
CA ASN A 224 -17.99 4.38 14.32
C ASN A 224 -17.05 5.58 14.19
N ILE A 225 -17.08 6.30 13.07
CA ILE A 225 -16.31 7.54 12.90
C ILE A 225 -16.85 8.59 13.88
N LYS A 226 -15.97 9.17 14.70
CA LYS A 226 -16.30 10.30 15.58
C LYS A 226 -16.26 11.60 14.79
N VAL A 227 -17.39 12.28 14.67
CA VAL A 227 -17.52 13.53 13.89
C VAL A 227 -17.32 14.79 14.72
N GLY A 228 -17.60 14.72 16.02
CA GLY A 228 -17.44 15.86 16.92
C GLY A 228 -17.91 15.55 18.34
N ARG A 229 -18.26 16.60 19.08
CA ARG A 229 -18.79 16.49 20.44
C ARG A 229 -19.95 17.45 20.68
N THR A 230 -20.81 17.10 21.63
CA THR A 230 -21.82 18.01 22.17
C THR A 230 -21.17 19.11 23.03
N ALA A 231 -21.96 20.09 23.48
CA ALA A 231 -21.52 21.09 24.45
C ALA A 231 -21.04 20.45 25.77
N ASP A 232 -21.72 19.38 26.19
CA ASP A 232 -21.43 18.57 27.38
C ASP A 232 -20.25 17.59 27.17
N LYS A 233 -19.63 17.61 25.98
CA LYS A 233 -18.45 16.84 25.58
C LYS A 233 -18.70 15.35 25.28
N ASP A 234 -19.96 14.94 25.16
CA ASP A 234 -20.31 13.61 24.67
C ASP A 234 -19.85 13.43 23.23
N MET A 235 -19.39 12.23 22.87
CA MET A 235 -18.95 11.93 21.50
C MET A 235 -20.17 11.77 20.60
N VAL A 236 -20.08 12.34 19.40
CA VAL A 236 -21.08 12.13 18.34
C VAL A 236 -20.41 11.38 17.20
N PHE A 237 -21.05 10.30 16.76
CA PHE A 237 -20.58 9.41 15.71
C PHE A 237 -21.39 9.57 14.42
N ALA A 238 -20.86 9.11 13.29
CA ALA A 238 -21.54 9.14 12.00
C ALA A 238 -22.91 8.43 12.02
N ARG A 239 -23.05 7.35 12.80
CA ARG A 239 -24.34 6.65 13.00
C ARG A 239 -25.40 7.48 13.72
N ASP A 240 -24.98 8.39 14.60
CA ASP A 240 -25.92 9.23 15.36
C ASP A 240 -26.59 10.27 14.45
N ILE A 241 -26.02 10.51 13.27
CA ILE A 241 -26.55 11.35 12.20
C ILE A 241 -26.94 10.54 10.94
N LYS A 242 -26.99 9.21 11.04
CA LYS A 242 -27.42 8.27 9.98
C LYS A 242 -26.64 8.39 8.66
N ALA A 243 -25.33 8.59 8.73
CA ALA A 243 -24.49 8.78 7.54
C ALA A 243 -23.89 7.48 6.97
N GLU A 244 -23.77 6.43 7.78
CA GLU A 244 -23.03 5.20 7.49
C GLU A 244 -23.55 4.45 6.26
N GLY A 245 -24.87 4.32 6.11
CA GLY A 245 -25.47 3.63 4.96
C GLY A 245 -25.18 4.37 3.65
N SER A 246 -25.36 5.69 3.64
CA SER A 246 -25.11 6.54 2.46
C SER A 246 -23.63 6.53 2.07
N MET A 247 -22.72 6.59 3.04
CA MET A 247 -21.29 6.44 2.78
C MET A 247 -20.94 5.07 2.20
N THR A 248 -21.56 4.00 2.72
CA THR A 248 -21.34 2.63 2.25
C THR A 248 -21.78 2.46 0.80
N VAL A 249 -22.94 3.02 0.43
CA VAL A 249 -23.43 3.00 -0.96
C VAL A 249 -22.45 3.69 -1.91
N LEU A 250 -21.90 4.84 -1.54
CA LEU A 250 -20.88 5.53 -2.34
C LEU A 250 -19.59 4.72 -2.53
N LEU A 251 -19.29 3.82 -1.59
CA LEU A 251 -18.08 2.99 -1.61
C LEU A 251 -18.31 1.59 -2.15
N LYS A 252 -19.55 1.22 -2.50
CA LYS A 252 -19.92 -0.15 -2.89
C LYS A 252 -18.99 -0.74 -3.94
N ASP A 253 -18.79 -0.03 -5.05
CA ASP A 253 -17.98 -0.52 -6.16
C ASP A 253 -16.48 -0.29 -5.90
N ALA A 254 -16.14 0.83 -5.23
CA ALA A 254 -14.79 1.15 -4.79
C ALA A 254 -14.24 0.16 -3.77
N PHE A 255 -15.07 -0.69 -3.17
CA PHE A 255 -14.66 -1.73 -2.23
C PHE A 255 -14.16 -3.01 -2.93
N ASN A 256 -14.50 -3.19 -4.21
CA ASN A 256 -14.04 -4.32 -5.01
C ASN A 256 -12.58 -4.11 -5.48
N PRO A 257 -11.66 -5.06 -5.25
CA PRO A 257 -10.26 -4.97 -5.68
C PRO A 257 -10.09 -4.82 -7.19
N ASN A 258 -9.10 -4.02 -7.60
CA ASN A 258 -8.80 -3.79 -9.00
C ASN A 258 -7.71 -4.75 -9.50
N LEU A 259 -8.05 -5.55 -10.50
CA LEU A 259 -7.16 -6.44 -11.22
C LEU A 259 -6.49 -5.69 -12.38
N VAL A 260 -5.17 -5.77 -12.39
CA VAL A 260 -4.25 -5.28 -13.42
C VAL A 260 -3.14 -6.31 -13.62
N GLN A 261 -2.06 -5.94 -14.30
CA GLN A 261 -0.95 -6.85 -14.56
C GLN A 261 0.42 -6.17 -14.47
N THR A 262 1.47 -6.96 -14.27
CA THR A 262 2.86 -6.51 -14.42
C THR A 262 3.25 -6.40 -15.91
N LEU A 263 4.42 -5.85 -16.21
CA LEU A 263 4.93 -5.82 -17.59
C LEU A 263 5.16 -7.22 -18.18
N GLU A 264 5.39 -8.23 -17.34
CA GLU A 264 5.47 -9.65 -17.71
C GLU A 264 4.09 -10.33 -17.72
N ASN A 265 3.03 -9.52 -17.72
CA ASN A 265 1.64 -9.94 -17.73
C ASN A 265 1.25 -10.84 -16.53
N ASN A 266 1.96 -10.75 -15.40
CA ASN A 266 1.57 -11.45 -14.17
C ASN A 266 0.45 -10.69 -13.46
N PRO A 267 -0.51 -11.38 -12.83
CA PRO A 267 -1.67 -10.74 -12.23
C PRO A 267 -1.27 -9.89 -11.02
N ALA A 268 -1.86 -8.70 -10.90
CA ALA A 268 -1.60 -7.77 -9.82
C ALA A 268 -2.91 -7.15 -9.32
N LEU A 269 -3.02 -6.95 -8.00
CA LEU A 269 -4.12 -6.23 -7.36
C LEU A 269 -3.64 -4.89 -6.84
N VAL A 270 -4.33 -3.81 -7.22
CA VAL A 270 -4.05 -2.45 -6.75
C VAL A 270 -5.31 -1.95 -6.05
N HIS A 271 -5.28 -1.81 -4.71
CA HIS A 271 -6.50 -1.46 -3.98
C HIS A 271 -6.23 -0.78 -2.63
N GLY A 272 -6.78 0.42 -2.49
CA GLY A 272 -6.59 1.27 -1.31
C GLY A 272 -5.18 1.83 -1.19
N GLY A 273 -5.02 2.92 -0.43
CA GLY A 273 -3.75 3.62 -0.31
C GLY A 273 -3.68 4.57 0.89
N PRO A 274 -3.80 4.08 2.13
CA PRO A 274 -3.73 4.90 3.31
C PRO A 274 -2.29 5.35 3.56
N PHE A 275 -2.14 6.48 4.25
CA PHE A 275 -0.85 6.93 4.74
C PHE A 275 -0.24 5.93 5.75
N GLY A 276 1.10 5.85 5.77
CA GLY A 276 1.83 4.98 6.70
C GLY A 276 2.22 5.63 8.04
N ASN A 277 1.97 6.94 8.20
CA ASN A 277 2.25 7.67 9.45
C ASN A 277 1.00 7.75 10.35
N ILE A 278 -0.06 8.42 9.90
CA ILE A 278 -1.33 8.57 10.63
C ILE A 278 -2.25 7.35 10.50
N ALA A 279 -1.96 6.46 9.57
CA ALA A 279 -2.65 5.19 9.38
C ALA A 279 -1.61 4.04 9.22
N HIS A 280 -2.04 2.90 8.69
CA HIS A 280 -1.27 1.66 8.67
C HIS A 280 -0.50 1.40 7.37
N GLY A 281 -0.66 2.23 6.33
CA GLY A 281 0.21 2.21 5.15
C GLY A 281 0.17 0.94 4.29
N CYS A 282 -0.90 0.13 4.33
CA CYS A 282 -1.03 -1.11 3.56
C CYS A 282 -2.15 -1.01 2.53
N ASN A 283 -2.11 -1.84 1.49
CA ASN A 283 -3.27 -2.07 0.63
C ASN A 283 -4.39 -2.79 1.42
N SER A 284 -5.59 -2.84 0.85
CA SER A 284 -6.76 -3.39 1.54
C SER A 284 -6.63 -4.86 1.98
N ILE A 285 -7.32 -5.20 3.08
CA ILE A 285 -7.50 -6.58 3.53
C ILE A 285 -8.19 -7.42 2.47
N VAL A 286 -9.27 -6.92 1.85
CA VAL A 286 -10.04 -7.66 0.85
C VAL A 286 -9.20 -8.07 -0.35
N ALA A 287 -8.34 -7.19 -0.88
CA ALA A 287 -7.44 -7.54 -1.98
C ALA A 287 -6.40 -8.59 -1.55
N THR A 288 -5.88 -8.49 -0.31
CA THR A 288 -4.87 -9.44 0.18
C THR A 288 -5.49 -10.82 0.39
N LYS A 289 -6.67 -10.91 1.00
CA LYS A 289 -7.40 -12.17 1.20
C LYS A 289 -7.82 -12.80 -0.13
N LEU A 290 -8.33 -11.99 -1.06
CA LEU A 290 -8.66 -12.45 -2.40
C LEU A 290 -7.42 -13.03 -3.09
N ALA A 291 -6.28 -12.34 -3.02
CA ALA A 291 -5.04 -12.85 -3.62
C ALA A 291 -4.61 -14.20 -3.02
N LEU A 292 -4.73 -14.35 -1.69
CA LEU A 292 -4.36 -15.59 -0.98
C LEU A 292 -5.22 -16.78 -1.40
N LYS A 293 -6.47 -16.56 -1.83
CA LYS A 293 -7.32 -17.62 -2.38
C LYS A 293 -7.04 -17.96 -3.85
N LEU A 294 -6.33 -17.09 -4.57
CA LEU A 294 -6.15 -17.19 -6.02
C LEU A 294 -4.74 -17.63 -6.44
N ALA A 295 -3.73 -17.44 -5.58
CA ALA A 295 -2.33 -17.80 -5.85
C ALA A 295 -1.69 -18.58 -4.69
N ASP A 296 -0.65 -19.33 -5.03
CA ASP A 296 0.14 -20.10 -4.07
C ASP A 296 1.04 -19.17 -3.24
N TYR A 297 1.45 -18.03 -3.81
CA TYR A 297 2.22 -16.98 -3.13
C TYR A 297 1.60 -15.60 -3.38
N VAL A 298 1.59 -14.77 -2.34
CA VAL A 298 1.10 -13.39 -2.41
C VAL A 298 2.18 -12.46 -1.89
N VAL A 299 2.70 -11.63 -2.78
CA VAL A 299 3.64 -10.57 -2.41
C VAL A 299 2.86 -9.29 -2.13
N THR A 300 3.02 -8.71 -0.95
CA THR A 300 2.41 -7.42 -0.58
C THR A 300 3.45 -6.53 0.07
N GLU A 301 3.15 -5.24 0.21
CA GLU A 301 4.06 -4.29 0.87
C GLU A 301 3.36 -3.40 1.91
N ALA A 302 4.19 -2.75 2.73
CA ALA A 302 3.76 -1.69 3.63
C ALA A 302 4.62 -0.42 3.44
N GLY A 303 4.00 0.76 3.57
CA GLY A 303 4.66 2.06 3.40
C GLY A 303 5.74 2.35 4.45
N PHE A 304 6.69 3.24 4.13
CA PHE A 304 7.88 3.53 4.94
C PHE A 304 8.80 2.29 5.14
N GLY A 305 9.64 2.31 6.18
CA GLY A 305 10.51 1.19 6.56
C GLY A 305 9.81 0.21 7.51
N ALA A 306 10.53 -0.82 7.98
CA ALA A 306 9.94 -1.87 8.81
C ALA A 306 9.49 -1.40 10.20
N ASP A 307 10.11 -0.34 10.72
CA ASP A 307 9.77 0.34 11.98
C ASP A 307 8.35 0.93 12.00
N LEU A 308 7.82 1.34 10.85
CA LEU A 308 6.45 1.86 10.72
C LEU A 308 5.55 0.93 9.91
N GLY A 309 5.98 0.59 8.69
CA GLY A 309 5.17 -0.17 7.76
C GLY A 309 4.96 -1.61 8.20
N ALA A 310 6.05 -2.35 8.45
CA ALA A 310 5.96 -3.75 8.84
C ALA A 310 5.34 -3.89 10.24
N GLU A 311 5.72 -3.03 11.18
CA GLU A 311 5.10 -2.97 12.52
C GLU A 311 3.58 -2.87 12.43
N LYS A 312 3.05 -1.91 11.66
CA LYS A 312 1.60 -1.72 11.49
C LYS A 312 0.96 -2.81 10.65
N PHE A 313 1.67 -3.35 9.67
CA PHE A 313 1.18 -4.50 8.90
C PHE A 313 0.95 -5.69 9.84
N PHE A 314 1.87 -5.99 10.74
CA PHE A 314 1.76 -7.07 11.70
C PHE A 314 0.75 -6.78 12.82
N ASN A 315 0.91 -5.67 13.55
CA ASN A 315 0.10 -5.36 14.72
C ASN A 315 -1.30 -4.85 14.39
N ILE A 316 -1.56 -4.33 13.18
CA ILE A 316 -2.88 -3.82 12.79
C ILE A 316 -3.51 -4.71 11.73
N LYS A 317 -2.90 -4.82 10.54
CA LYS A 317 -3.53 -5.51 9.41
C LYS A 317 -3.63 -7.02 9.66
N CYS A 318 -2.54 -7.69 10.02
CA CYS A 318 -2.54 -9.13 10.27
C CYS A 318 -3.42 -9.49 11.45
N ARG A 319 -3.32 -8.76 12.58
CA ARG A 319 -4.18 -8.97 13.75
C ARG A 319 -5.67 -8.82 13.42
N LYS A 320 -6.07 -7.80 12.64
CA LYS A 320 -7.49 -7.58 12.28
C LYS A 320 -8.00 -8.56 11.23
N ALA A 321 -7.15 -9.02 10.32
CA ALA A 321 -7.54 -9.90 9.22
C ALA A 321 -7.36 -11.39 9.54
N GLY A 322 -6.62 -11.75 10.60
CA GLY A 322 -6.20 -13.11 10.88
C GLY A 322 -5.15 -13.62 9.88
N LEU A 323 -4.26 -12.74 9.39
CA LEU A 323 -3.23 -13.13 8.42
C LEU A 323 -1.96 -13.61 9.13
N THR A 324 -1.30 -14.60 8.54
CA THR A 324 -0.03 -15.14 9.03
C THR A 324 1.04 -15.06 7.93
N PRO A 325 1.95 -14.07 8.00
CA PRO A 325 3.04 -13.92 7.03
C PRO A 325 4.00 -15.10 7.08
N ALA A 326 4.34 -15.67 5.92
CA ALA A 326 5.27 -16.79 5.77
C ALA A 326 6.73 -16.32 5.67
N CYS A 327 6.97 -15.14 5.10
CA CYS A 327 8.30 -14.58 4.92
C CYS A 327 8.24 -13.04 4.87
N THR A 328 9.31 -12.37 5.30
CA THR A 328 9.50 -10.92 5.11
C THR A 328 10.77 -10.63 4.31
N VAL A 329 10.65 -9.82 3.26
CA VAL A 329 11.78 -9.28 2.51
C VAL A 329 12.08 -7.87 3.01
N VAL A 330 13.31 -7.62 3.46
CA VAL A 330 13.79 -6.29 3.87
C VAL A 330 14.67 -5.73 2.76
N VAL A 331 14.16 -4.71 2.07
CA VAL A 331 14.86 -4.06 0.95
C VAL A 331 15.86 -3.03 1.45
N ALA A 332 17.06 -3.05 0.90
CA ALA A 332 18.10 -2.04 1.11
C ALA A 332 18.88 -1.77 -0.19
N THR A 333 19.68 -0.69 -0.17
CA THR A 333 20.65 -0.38 -1.22
C THR A 333 21.95 0.08 -0.56
N VAL A 334 23.09 -0.15 -1.22
CA VAL A 334 24.39 0.29 -0.70
C VAL A 334 24.39 1.80 -0.46
N LYS A 335 23.94 2.59 -1.44
CA LYS A 335 23.83 4.04 -1.32
C LYS A 335 22.96 4.52 -0.15
N ALA A 336 21.83 3.87 0.13
CA ALA A 336 20.96 4.26 1.24
C ALA A 336 21.61 3.93 2.60
N LEU A 337 22.32 2.81 2.70
CA LEU A 337 23.09 2.49 3.89
C LEU A 337 24.26 3.45 4.08
N LYS A 338 25.01 3.82 3.03
CA LYS A 338 26.03 4.88 3.11
C LYS A 338 25.46 6.20 3.65
N LEU A 339 24.26 6.61 3.21
CA LEU A 339 23.59 7.81 3.76
C LEU A 339 23.28 7.68 5.25
N HIS A 340 22.81 6.52 5.72
CA HIS A 340 22.61 6.27 7.15
C HIS A 340 23.92 6.33 7.95
N GLY A 341 25.06 6.05 7.32
CA GLY A 341 26.38 6.23 7.89
C GLY A 341 27.01 7.60 7.67
N GLY A 342 26.25 8.61 7.22
CA GLY A 342 26.71 9.99 7.14
C GLY A 342 27.38 10.40 5.81
N ALA A 343 27.36 9.54 4.79
CA ALA A 343 27.81 9.93 3.45
C ALA A 343 26.98 11.11 2.90
N GLN A 344 27.58 11.92 2.03
CA GLN A 344 26.89 13.01 1.35
C GLN A 344 26.21 12.52 0.07
N GLU A 345 25.13 13.18 -0.35
CA GLU A 345 24.32 12.75 -1.51
C GLU A 345 25.12 12.72 -2.84
N ASP A 346 26.08 13.63 -2.99
CA ASP A 346 26.92 13.78 -4.18
C ASP A 346 28.09 12.79 -4.25
N THR A 347 28.40 12.08 -3.16
CA THR A 347 29.49 11.09 -3.10
C THR A 347 29.01 9.64 -3.21
N LEU A 348 27.70 9.39 -3.27
CA LEU A 348 27.12 8.03 -3.19
C LEU A 348 27.57 7.05 -4.28
N GLY A 349 28.04 7.56 -5.43
CA GLY A 349 28.58 6.73 -6.52
C GLY A 349 30.03 6.28 -6.34
N LYS A 350 30.70 6.70 -5.26
CA LYS A 350 32.06 6.26 -4.90
C LYS A 350 31.99 5.19 -3.81
N GLU A 351 32.94 4.26 -3.84
CA GLU A 351 33.11 3.29 -2.77
C GLU A 351 33.35 4.00 -1.44
N ASP A 352 32.61 3.61 -0.39
CA ASP A 352 32.86 4.09 0.97
C ASP A 352 32.44 3.02 2.00
N LEU A 353 33.38 2.11 2.29
CA LEU A 353 33.19 1.05 3.29
C LEU A 353 33.02 1.60 4.71
N THR A 354 33.52 2.80 5.00
CA THR A 354 33.43 3.39 6.33
C THR A 354 32.00 3.87 6.59
N ALA A 355 31.45 4.67 5.68
CA ALA A 355 30.06 5.09 5.75
C ALA A 355 29.11 3.89 5.67
N LEU A 356 29.38 2.92 4.79
CA LEU A 356 28.57 1.71 4.71
C LEU A 356 28.53 0.97 6.04
N LYS A 357 29.69 0.71 6.66
CA LYS A 357 29.78 0.07 7.98
C LYS A 357 29.03 0.84 9.07
N GLN A 358 29.07 2.17 9.04
CA GLN A 358 28.34 3.01 9.99
C GLN A 358 26.82 3.02 9.75
N GLY A 359 26.36 2.73 8.53
CA GLY A 359 24.95 2.68 8.17
C GLY A 359 24.26 1.32 8.32
N ILE A 360 25.03 0.22 8.24
CA ILE A 360 24.55 -1.17 8.45
C ILE A 360 23.70 -1.34 9.72
N PRO A 361 23.99 -0.69 10.87
CA PRO A 361 23.13 -0.78 12.06
C PRO A 361 21.65 -0.46 11.82
N ASN A 362 21.31 0.36 10.81
CA ASN A 362 19.92 0.59 10.42
C ASN A 362 19.26 -0.71 9.92
N LEU A 363 19.91 -1.42 8.99
CA LEU A 363 19.45 -2.71 8.48
C LEU A 363 19.37 -3.76 9.59
N VAL A 364 20.43 -3.87 10.40
CA VAL A 364 20.51 -4.80 11.54
C VAL A 364 19.30 -4.61 12.46
N ARG A 365 18.99 -3.36 12.84
CA ARG A 365 17.85 -3.05 13.71
C ARG A 365 16.52 -3.47 13.11
N HIS A 366 16.32 -3.29 11.80
CA HIS A 366 15.10 -3.73 11.12
C HIS A 366 14.98 -5.26 11.12
N LEU A 367 16.06 -5.98 10.86
CA LEU A 367 16.08 -7.45 10.92
C LEU A 367 15.78 -7.98 12.33
N GLU A 368 16.39 -7.40 13.36
CA GLU A 368 16.08 -7.71 14.76
C GLU A 368 14.60 -7.46 15.08
N ASN A 369 14.02 -6.37 14.57
CA ASN A 369 12.62 -6.05 14.79
C ASN A 369 11.68 -7.06 14.11
N ILE A 370 11.96 -7.46 12.86
CA ILE A 370 11.19 -8.52 12.18
C ILE A 370 11.26 -9.83 12.96
N LYS A 371 12.45 -10.19 13.46
CA LYS A 371 12.64 -11.41 14.29
C LYS A 371 11.78 -11.42 15.54
N LYS A 372 11.49 -10.26 16.17
CA LYS A 372 10.59 -10.19 17.34
C LYS A 372 9.15 -10.62 17.04
N PHE A 373 8.71 -10.51 15.79
CA PHE A 373 7.40 -11.01 15.37
C PHE A 373 7.39 -12.51 15.05
N GLY A 374 8.56 -13.19 15.11
CA GLY A 374 8.66 -14.62 14.79
C GLY A 374 8.56 -14.94 13.30
N VAL A 375 8.74 -13.96 12.41
CA VAL A 375 8.67 -14.15 10.95
C VAL A 375 10.09 -14.25 10.36
N PRO A 376 10.39 -15.24 9.51
CA PRO A 376 11.70 -15.34 8.87
C PRO A 376 11.92 -14.20 7.87
N ALA A 377 13.16 -13.71 7.81
CA ALA A 377 13.54 -12.57 6.99
C ALA A 377 14.60 -12.92 5.94
N VAL A 378 14.55 -12.23 4.80
CA VAL A 378 15.61 -12.21 3.78
C VAL A 378 15.90 -10.76 3.42
N VAL A 379 17.17 -10.42 3.18
CA VAL A 379 17.57 -9.09 2.70
C VAL A 379 17.64 -9.09 1.19
N ALA A 380 16.93 -8.15 0.56
CA ALA A 380 17.05 -7.89 -0.88
C ALA A 380 17.86 -6.60 -1.09
N ILE A 381 19.02 -6.73 -1.73
CA ILE A 381 19.84 -5.58 -2.15
C ILE A 381 19.51 -5.26 -3.60
N ASN A 382 18.86 -4.11 -3.82
CA ASN A 382 18.62 -3.61 -5.17
C ASN A 382 19.93 -3.08 -5.73
N GLN A 383 20.45 -3.76 -6.76
CA GLN A 383 21.77 -3.50 -7.32
C GLN A 383 21.80 -2.18 -8.12
N PHE A 384 22.83 -1.37 -7.91
CA PHE A 384 23.16 -0.20 -8.72
C PHE A 384 24.50 -0.39 -9.44
N THR A 385 24.68 0.32 -10.55
CA THR A 385 25.88 0.22 -11.41
C THR A 385 27.18 0.65 -10.74
N HIS A 386 27.10 1.39 -9.64
CA HIS A 386 28.26 1.92 -8.90
C HIS A 386 28.56 1.15 -7.62
N ASP A 387 27.76 0.15 -7.26
CA ASP A 387 28.00 -0.68 -6.08
C ASP A 387 29.25 -1.54 -6.34
N THR A 388 30.25 -1.49 -5.46
CA THR A 388 31.48 -2.28 -5.63
C THR A 388 31.37 -3.65 -4.97
N GLN A 389 32.16 -4.61 -5.44
CA GLN A 389 32.17 -5.96 -4.84
C GLN A 389 32.53 -5.90 -3.34
N ALA A 390 33.48 -5.04 -2.95
CA ALA A 390 33.86 -4.88 -1.55
C ALA A 390 32.71 -4.36 -0.67
N GLU A 391 31.88 -3.45 -1.18
CA GLU A 391 30.68 -2.99 -0.48
C GLU A 391 29.64 -4.11 -0.31
N LEU A 392 29.46 -4.92 -1.37
CA LEU A 392 28.54 -6.05 -1.34
C LEU A 392 29.01 -7.15 -0.39
N ASP A 393 30.31 -7.48 -0.41
CA ASP A 393 30.92 -8.48 0.48
C ASP A 393 30.77 -8.07 1.96
N LEU A 394 30.95 -6.78 2.28
CA LEU A 394 30.76 -6.25 3.64
C LEU A 394 29.31 -6.41 4.12
N LEU A 395 28.33 -6.14 3.24
CA LEU A 395 26.92 -6.34 3.55
C LEU A 395 26.55 -7.80 3.71
N GLU A 396 27.07 -8.66 2.84
CA GLU A 396 26.84 -10.09 2.91
C GLU A 396 27.35 -10.66 4.23
N TRP A 397 28.59 -10.34 4.59
CA TRP A 397 29.20 -10.75 5.85
C TRP A 397 28.35 -10.30 7.05
N SER A 398 27.88 -9.05 7.05
CA SER A 398 27.03 -8.52 8.13
C SER A 398 25.67 -9.22 8.24
N CYS A 399 25.08 -9.63 7.11
CA CYS A 399 23.83 -10.40 7.12
C CYS A 399 24.06 -11.84 7.60
N GLN A 400 25.18 -12.46 7.22
CA GLN A 400 25.56 -13.80 7.65
C GLN A 400 25.77 -13.88 9.17
N GLU A 401 26.36 -12.86 9.81
CA GLU A 401 26.49 -12.81 11.29
C GLU A 401 25.13 -12.85 12.01
N LEU A 402 24.06 -12.37 11.36
CA LEU A 402 22.69 -12.42 11.89
C LEU A 402 21.94 -13.71 11.53
N GLY A 403 22.56 -14.60 10.75
CA GLY A 403 21.92 -15.79 10.19
C GLY A 403 20.83 -15.45 9.16
N VAL A 404 20.92 -14.29 8.51
CA VAL A 404 19.96 -13.83 7.50
C VAL A 404 20.59 -13.89 6.13
N GLN A 405 19.89 -14.48 5.16
CA GLN A 405 20.37 -14.52 3.78
C GLN A 405 20.23 -13.15 3.11
N MET A 406 21.28 -12.72 2.42
CA MET A 406 21.28 -11.55 1.55
C MET A 406 21.24 -12.00 0.09
N VAL A 407 20.38 -11.37 -0.71
CA VAL A 407 20.28 -11.66 -2.14
C VAL A 407 20.30 -10.37 -2.94
N LEU A 408 21.19 -10.33 -3.93
CA LEU A 408 21.22 -9.24 -4.91
C LEU A 408 20.06 -9.39 -5.89
N SER A 409 19.43 -8.27 -6.25
CA SER A 409 18.37 -8.26 -7.23
C SER A 409 18.53 -7.13 -8.23
N ASN A 410 18.36 -7.47 -9.51
CA ASN A 410 18.48 -6.57 -10.64
C ASN A 410 17.19 -6.56 -11.49
N HIS A 411 16.04 -6.75 -10.85
CA HIS A 411 14.73 -6.75 -11.51
C HIS A 411 14.38 -5.41 -12.17
N TRP A 412 14.96 -4.31 -11.70
CA TRP A 412 14.81 -3.02 -12.37
C TRP A 412 15.32 -3.09 -13.82
N ALA A 413 16.45 -3.78 -14.07
CA ALA A 413 17.02 -3.91 -15.41
C ALA A 413 16.56 -5.18 -16.17
N LYS A 414 16.19 -6.25 -15.45
CA LYS A 414 15.95 -7.58 -16.04
C LYS A 414 14.59 -8.23 -15.70
N GLY A 415 13.66 -7.50 -15.08
CA GLY A 415 12.35 -8.04 -14.70
C GLY A 415 12.46 -9.25 -13.76
N GLY A 416 11.60 -10.25 -13.94
CA GLY A 416 11.55 -11.47 -13.15
C GLY A 416 12.83 -12.29 -13.19
N GLU A 417 13.55 -12.34 -14.31
CA GLU A 417 14.87 -12.98 -14.40
C GLU A 417 15.85 -12.36 -13.38
N GLY A 418 15.83 -11.02 -13.26
CA GLY A 418 16.66 -10.28 -12.31
C GLY A 418 16.28 -10.47 -10.83
N ALA A 419 15.16 -11.13 -10.55
CA ALA A 419 14.71 -11.49 -9.21
C ALA A 419 14.64 -13.01 -8.97
N ALA A 420 15.06 -13.85 -9.92
CA ALA A 420 14.96 -15.31 -9.79
C ALA A 420 15.63 -15.85 -8.52
N ALA A 421 16.87 -15.43 -8.22
CA ALA A 421 17.57 -15.85 -7.00
C ALA A 421 16.86 -15.43 -5.71
N LEU A 422 16.27 -14.22 -5.70
CA LEU A 422 15.47 -13.74 -4.57
C LEU A 422 14.19 -14.57 -4.44
N ALA A 423 13.53 -14.87 -5.55
CA ALA A 423 12.33 -15.69 -5.61
C ALA A 423 12.57 -17.11 -5.11
N GLU A 424 13.65 -17.78 -5.52
CA GLU A 424 14.02 -19.11 -5.01
C GLU A 424 14.25 -19.10 -3.49
N THR A 425 14.96 -18.10 -3.00
CA THR A 425 15.25 -17.94 -1.57
C THR A 425 13.96 -17.71 -0.77
N VAL A 426 13.11 -16.79 -1.23
CA VAL A 426 11.81 -16.50 -0.60
C VAL A 426 10.90 -17.72 -0.64
N LYS A 427 10.83 -18.43 -1.77
CA LYS A 427 10.03 -19.66 -1.93
C LYS A 427 10.48 -20.71 -0.92
N LYS A 428 11.79 -20.97 -0.83
CA LYS A 428 12.37 -21.92 0.13
C LYS A 428 11.98 -21.58 1.57
N ILE A 429 12.11 -20.31 1.97
CA ILE A 429 11.77 -19.86 3.33
C ILE A 429 10.25 -19.97 3.59
N ALA A 430 9.42 -19.57 2.62
CA ALA A 430 7.97 -19.59 2.77
C ALA A 430 7.40 -21.03 2.84
N ASP A 431 8.04 -21.97 2.16
CA ASP A 431 7.64 -23.38 2.11
C ASP A 431 8.10 -24.17 3.35
N ASP A 432 9.24 -23.79 3.94
CA ASP A 432 9.77 -24.39 5.17
C ASP A 432 8.80 -24.28 6.37
N GLY A 433 7.92 -23.28 6.37
CA GLY A 433 6.86 -23.16 7.39
C GLY A 433 7.38 -22.78 8.77
N SER A 434 8.60 -22.24 8.87
CA SER A 434 9.23 -21.84 10.13
C SER A 434 8.66 -20.56 10.76
N SER A 435 7.78 -19.84 10.07
CA SER A 435 7.13 -18.65 10.61
C SER A 435 6.26 -18.99 11.83
N LYS A 436 6.56 -18.34 12.96
CA LYS A 436 5.82 -18.41 14.22
C LYS A 436 5.23 -17.04 14.55
N PHE A 437 4.54 -16.46 13.56
CA PHE A 437 4.05 -15.10 13.63
C PHE A 437 3.22 -14.83 14.90
N SER A 438 3.61 -13.79 15.64
CA SER A 438 2.81 -13.21 16.71
C SER A 438 2.90 -11.69 16.68
N PRO A 439 1.79 -10.95 16.90
CA PRO A 439 1.85 -9.53 17.22
C PRO A 439 2.73 -9.27 18.45
N LEU A 440 3.26 -8.05 18.56
CA LEU A 440 4.06 -7.65 19.72
C LEU A 440 3.20 -7.31 20.95
N TYR A 441 1.93 -6.92 20.74
CA TYR A 441 1.00 -6.49 21.78
C TYR A 441 -0.48 -6.63 21.40
#